data_AF-A0A0G1TCU0-F1
#
_entry.id   AF-A0A0G1TCU0-F1
#
_cell.length_a   1.000
_cell.length_b   1.000
_cell.length_c   1.000
_cell.angle_alpha   90.00
_cell.angle_beta   90.00
_cell.angle_gamma   90.00
#
_symmetry.space_group_name_H-M   'P 1'
#
loop_
_entity.id
_entity.type
_entity.pdbx_description
1 polymer ?
#
loop_
_entity_poly.entity_id
_entity_poly.type
_entity_poly.pdbx_seq_one_letter_code
_entity_poly.pdbx_strand_id
1 'polypeptide(L)' 'MAKNGVDGLYTADPDNDKSAMFIREITASEVLEKNLKAADQSAIALAKEHGLTIKIVGVTDISRALDTTVGSVIKPS' A
#
# COMPACT_ATOMS: atom_id res chain seq x y z
N MET A 1 17.57 -10.25 5.21
CA MET A 1 16.97 -9.84 3.93
C MET A 1 15.47 -10.04 4.09
N ALA A 2 14.67 -8.97 4.08
CA ALA A 2 13.23 -9.06 4.32
C ALA A 2 12.61 -10.01 3.27
N LYS A 3 11.82 -10.97 3.75
CA LYS A 3 11.56 -12.21 3.05
C LYS A 3 10.69 -12.10 1.80
N ASN A 4 9.98 -11.00 1.54
CA ASN A 4 9.18 -10.85 0.32
C ASN A 4 9.40 -9.43 -0.22
N GLY A 5 9.92 -9.29 -1.44
CA GLY A 5 10.50 -8.06 -2.03
C GLY A 5 9.51 -6.95 -2.37
N VAL A 6 8.46 -6.78 -1.57
CA VAL A 6 7.42 -5.79 -1.76
C VAL A 6 7.68 -4.62 -0.82
N ASP A 7 8.13 -3.49 -1.36
CA ASP A 7 8.47 -2.27 -0.62
C ASP A 7 7.31 -1.27 -0.51
N GLY A 8 6.17 -1.58 -1.14
CA GLY A 8 4.97 -0.76 -1.15
C GLY A 8 3.76 -1.51 -1.72
N LEU A 9 2.87 -0.80 -2.40
CA LEU A 9 1.68 -1.34 -3.02
C LEU A 9 1.86 -1.47 -4.54
N TYR A 10 1.34 -2.54 -5.11
CA TYR A 10 1.41 -2.83 -6.55
C TYR A 10 0.02 -3.14 -7.12
N THR A 11 -0.13 -2.97 -8.43
CA THR A 11 -1.39 -3.29 -9.15
C THR A 11 -1.72 -4.79 -9.17
N ALA A 12 -0.70 -5.63 -9.02
CA ALA A 12 -0.79 -7.08 -8.91
C ALA A 12 0.40 -7.59 -8.07
N ASP A 13 0.42 -8.88 -7.74
CA ASP A 13 1.55 -9.50 -7.04
C ASP A 13 2.78 -9.55 -7.97
N PRO A 14 3.87 -8.81 -7.69
CA PRO A 14 5.02 -8.73 -8.58
C PRO A 14 5.81 -10.05 -8.67
N ASP A 15 5.66 -10.96 -7.70
CA ASP A 15 6.29 -12.28 -7.75
C ASP A 15 5.59 -13.19 -8.79
N ASN A 16 4.31 -12.93 -9.06
CA ASN A 16 3.45 -13.75 -9.93
C ASN A 16 3.09 -13.07 -11.26
N ASP A 17 3.08 -11.73 -11.30
CA ASP A 17 2.70 -10.93 -12.47
C ASP A 17 3.80 -9.91 -12.82
N LYS A 18 4.46 -10.12 -13.97
CA LYS A 18 5.53 -9.23 -14.47
C LYS A 18 5.04 -7.87 -14.92
N SER A 19 3.72 -7.71 -15.13
CA SER A 19 3.10 -6.42 -15.47
C SER A 19 2.71 -5.61 -14.24
N ALA A 20 2.93 -6.14 -13.02
CA ALA A 20 2.67 -5.43 -11.77
C ALA A 20 3.43 -4.09 -11.74
N MET A 21 2.68 -3.01 -11.57
CA MET A 21 3.21 -1.65 -11.49
C MET A 21 3.14 -1.15 -10.06
N PHE A 22 4.21 -0.49 -9.61
CA PHE A 22 4.25 0.15 -8.30
C PHE A 22 3.28 1.33 -8.24
N ILE A 23 2.55 1.42 -7.14
CA ILE A 23 1.56 2.46 -6.87
C ILE A 23 2.10 3.37 -5.77
N ARG A 24 2.52 4.59 -6.11
CA ARG A 24 3.02 5.55 -5.11
C ARG A 24 1.90 6.07 -4.20
N GLU A 25 0.74 6.32 -4.78
CA GLU A 25 -0.41 6.88 -4.09
C GLU A 25 -1.70 6.32 -4.70
N ILE A 26 -2.69 6.05 -3.85
CA ILE A 26 -4.01 5.58 -4.23
C ILE A 26 -5.03 5.98 -3.17
N THR A 27 -6.30 6.06 -3.53
CA THR A 27 -7.38 6.30 -2.56
C THR A 27 -7.89 4.98 -1.98
N ALA A 28 -8.43 5.02 -0.76
CA ALA A 28 -9.05 3.86 -0.13
C ALA A 28 -10.24 3.35 -0.96
N SER A 29 -10.97 4.25 -1.64
CA SER A 29 -12.03 3.89 -2.59
C SER A 29 -11.50 3.01 -3.72
N GLU A 30 -10.42 3.44 -4.38
CA GLU A 30 -9.82 2.68 -5.49
C GLU A 30 -9.25 1.34 -5.03
N VAL A 31 -8.67 1.28 -3.83
CA VAL A 31 -8.16 0.02 -3.25
C VAL A 31 -9.31 -0.98 -3.05
N LEU A 32 -10.45 -0.52 -2.52
CA LEU A 32 -11.63 -1.34 -2.31
C LEU A 32 -12.27 -1.77 -3.64
N GLU A 33 -12.43 -0.85 -4.59
CA GLU A 33 -13.01 -1.10 -5.92
C GLU A 33 -12.17 -2.08 -6.75
N LYS A 34 -10.84 -1.91 -6.74
CA LYS A 34 -9.91 -2.77 -7.48
C LYS A 34 -9.57 -4.06 -6.74
N ASN A 35 -10.13 -4.27 -5.54
CA ASN A 35 -9.85 -5.41 -4.67
C ASN A 35 -8.33 -5.64 -4.49
N LEU A 36 -7.56 -4.56 -4.32
CA LEU A 36 -6.12 -4.67 -4.16
C LEU A 36 -5.82 -5.26 -2.79
N LYS A 37 -5.07 -6.38 -2.79
CA LYS A 37 -4.71 -7.13 -1.59
C LYS A 37 -3.54 -6.49 -0.84
N ALA A 38 -3.73 -5.24 -0.44
CA ALA A 38 -2.77 -4.46 0.32
C ALA A 38 -2.80 -4.80 1.83
N ALA A 39 -4.01 -4.91 2.35
CA ALA A 39 -4.36 -5.17 3.76
C ALA A 39 -5.78 -5.74 3.82
N ASP A 40 -6.30 -5.96 5.02
CA ASP A 40 -7.70 -6.32 5.24
C ASP A 40 -8.65 -5.22 4.72
N GLN A 41 -9.64 -5.59 3.91
CA GLN A 41 -10.56 -4.63 3.30
C GLN A 41 -11.43 -3.90 4.32
N SER A 42 -11.80 -4.57 5.42
CA SER A 42 -12.61 -3.95 6.50
C SER A 42 -11.81 -2.87 7.22
N ALA A 43 -10.50 -3.11 7.45
CA ALA A 43 -9.61 -2.12 8.03
C ALA A 43 -9.42 -0.89 7.12
N ILE A 44 -9.31 -1.09 5.80
CA ILE A 44 -9.22 0.02 4.83
C ILE A 44 -10.53 0.82 4.79
N ALA A 45 -11.68 0.15 4.82
CA ALA A 45 -12.98 0.82 4.88
C ALA A 45 -13.13 1.66 6.16
N LEU A 46 -12.77 1.10 7.31
CA LEU A 46 -12.79 1.82 8.59
C LEU A 46 -11.84 3.02 8.58
N ALA A 47 -10.64 2.86 8.02
CA ALA A 47 -9.68 3.96 7.87
C ALA A 47 -10.25 5.10 7.01
N LYS A 48 -10.90 4.75 5.88
CA LYS A 48 -11.60 5.71 5.02
C LYS A 48 -12.70 6.47 5.76
N GLU A 49 -13.57 5.77 6.48
CA GLU A 49 -14.67 6.36 7.24
C GLU A 49 -14.19 7.39 8.28
N HIS A 50 -13.03 7.13 8.87
CA HIS A 50 -12.41 8.03 9.86
C HIS A 50 -11.40 9.02 9.27
N GLY A 51 -11.25 9.10 7.95
CA GLY A 51 -10.31 10.02 7.30
C GLY A 51 -8.84 9.70 7.58
N LEU A 52 -8.52 8.45 7.88
CA LEU A 52 -7.16 8.00 8.19
C LEU A 52 -6.38 7.69 6.91
N THR A 53 -5.11 8.11 6.90
CA THR A 53 -4.16 7.78 5.84
C THR A 53 -3.34 6.56 6.25
N ILE A 54 -3.18 5.59 5.34
CA ILE A 54 -2.38 4.38 5.58
C ILE A 54 -1.08 4.46 4.79
N LYS A 55 0.05 4.21 5.45
CA LYS A 55 1.39 4.12 4.82
C LYS A 55 1.78 2.64 4.72
N ILE A 56 2.08 2.18 3.51
CA ILE A 56 2.59 0.83 3.23
C ILE A 56 4.06 0.98 2.86
N VAL A 57 4.95 0.41 3.68
CA VAL A 57 6.39 0.49 3.47
C VAL A 57 7.06 -0.83 3.84
N GLY A 58 7.94 -1.30 2.97
CA GLY A 58 8.91 -2.34 3.29
C GLY A 58 10.29 -1.71 3.51
N VAL A 59 10.61 -1.32 4.75
CA VAL A 59 11.91 -0.75 5.11
C VAL A 59 12.60 -1.58 6.20
N THR A 60 13.92 -1.66 6.15
CA THR A 60 14.72 -2.30 7.21
C THR A 60 14.96 -1.36 8.40
N ASP A 61 15.06 -0.06 8.13
CA ASP A 61 15.20 0.99 9.13
C ASP A 61 13.88 1.75 9.27
N ILE A 62 13.25 1.60 10.44
CA ILE A 62 11.98 2.25 10.77
C ILE A 62 12.06 3.78 10.69
N SER A 63 13.25 4.36 10.86
CA SER A 63 13.48 5.80 10.74
C SER A 63 13.08 6.34 9.37
N ARG A 64 13.11 5.48 8.33
CA ARG A 64 12.72 5.82 6.95
C ARG A 64 11.24 5.59 6.66
N ALA A 65 10.45 5.03 7.58
CA ALA A 65 9.05 4.71 7.32
C ALA A 65 8.19 5.95 7.00
N LEU A 66 8.58 7.12 7.53
CA LEU A 66 7.90 8.40 7.30
C LEU A 66 8.42 9.15 6.06
N ASP A 67 9.48 8.66 5.41
CA ASP A 67 10.03 9.25 4.20
C ASP A 67 9.00 9.12 3.06
N THR A 68 8.74 10.22 2.36
CA THR A 68 7.76 10.28 1.26
C THR A 68 8.32 9.66 -0.02
N THR A 69 9.63 9.44 -0.09
CA THR A 69 10.29 8.83 -1.25
C THR A 69 10.12 7.31 -1.31
N VAL A 70 9.79 6.66 -0.18
CA VAL A 70 9.68 5.19 -0.06
C VAL A 70 8.24 4.71 0.12
N GLY A 71 7.93 3.52 -0.41
CA GLY A 71 6.62 2.87 -0.29
C GLY A 71 5.45 3.67 -0.83
N SER A 72 4.26 3.35 -0.33
CA SER A 72 2.98 3.77 -0.90
C SER A 72 2.06 4.38 0.15
N VAL A 73 1.16 5.24 -0.29
CA VAL A 73 0.18 5.91 0.57
C VAL A 73 -1.23 5.60 0.08
N ILE A 74 -2.10 5.12 0.99
CA ILE A 74 -3.53 5.05 0.77
C ILE A 74 -4.16 6.27 1.45
N LYS A 75 -4.71 7.17 0.65
CA LYS A 75 -5.45 8.33 1.12
C LYS A 75 -6.91 7.96 1.41
N PRO A 76 -7.57 8.61 2.37
CA PRO A 76 -8.99 8.34 2.62
C PRO A 76 -9.90 8.71 1.43
N SER A 77 -9.53 9.73 0.66
CA SER A 77 -10.28 10.27 -0.49
C SER A 77 -9.40 10.65 -1.65
#